data_AF-A0AAU3IHN5-F1
#
_entry.id   AF-A0AAU3IHN5-F1
#
_cell.length_a   1.000
_cell.length_b   1.000
_cell.length_c   1.000
_cell.angle_alpha   90.00
_cell.angle_beta   90.00
_cell.angle_gamma   90.00
#
_symmetry.space_group_name_H-M   'P 1'
#
loop_
_entity.id
_entity.type
_entity.pdbx_description
1 polymer ?
#
loop_
_entity_poly.entity_id
_entity_poly.type
_entity_poly.pdbx_seq_one_letter_code
_entity_poly.pdbx_strand_id
1 'polypeptide(L)'
;MSEYDGPWPPDDVELSLDDESDVDLQAEEVYDRRGNRIDQAYVDAAVEHVRRTVGRPSLTAPGTRSPQVTFRLSPEEKAAARELAEREGKTVSQLAREAFARYLRDHAA
;
A
#
# COMPACT_ATOMS: atom_id res chain seq x y z
N MET A 1 -9.76 -2.27 29.89
CA MET A 1 -8.55 -2.18 29.03
C MET A 1 -7.94 -0.83 29.31
N SER A 2 -6.80 -0.80 30.01
CA SER A 2 -6.10 0.45 30.31
C SER A 2 -5.22 0.80 29.12
N GLU A 3 -5.46 1.93 28.47
CA GLU A 3 -4.53 2.48 27.47
C GLU A 3 -3.27 2.96 28.18
N TYR A 4 -2.10 2.60 27.64
CA TYR A 4 -0.79 2.99 28.15
C TYR A 4 -0.32 4.22 27.36
N ASP A 5 -0.09 5.33 28.06
CA ASP A 5 0.25 6.67 27.50
C ASP A 5 1.71 7.07 27.81
N GLY A 6 2.61 6.07 27.90
CA GLY A 6 4.04 6.27 28.13
C GLY A 6 4.84 6.37 26.83
N PRO A 7 6.04 6.98 26.86
CA PRO A 7 6.94 6.99 25.71
C PRO A 7 7.33 5.56 25.30
N TRP A 8 7.36 5.34 23.98
CA TRP A 8 7.68 4.04 23.40
C TRP A 8 9.17 3.97 23.01
N PRO A 9 9.88 2.85 23.29
CA PRO A 9 9.42 1.65 24.00
C PRO A 9 9.44 1.83 25.53
N PRO A 10 8.63 1.05 26.30
CA PRO A 10 8.64 1.12 27.76
C PRO A 10 10.00 0.71 28.32
N ASP A 11 10.49 1.44 29.33
CA ASP A 11 11.80 1.20 29.97
C ASP A 11 11.89 -0.16 30.69
N ASP A 12 10.75 -0.82 30.91
CA ASP A 12 10.64 -2.11 31.61
C ASP A 12 10.74 -3.32 30.66
N VAL A 13 10.90 -3.09 29.34
CA VAL A 13 11.10 -4.16 28.38
C VAL A 13 12.59 -4.49 28.32
N GLU A 14 13.06 -5.39 29.19
CA GLU A 14 14.26 -6.17 28.88
C GLU A 14 13.96 -6.98 27.62
N LEU A 15 14.38 -6.45 26.46
CA LEU A 15 14.49 -7.22 25.24
C LEU A 15 15.59 -8.26 25.47
N SER A 16 15.23 -9.42 26.03
CA SER A 16 16.05 -10.62 25.93
C SER A 16 16.13 -10.98 24.45
N LEU A 17 17.10 -10.39 23.75
CA LEU A 17 17.56 -10.77 22.42
C LEU A 17 18.27 -12.13 22.55
N ASP A 18 17.52 -13.14 22.97
CA ASP A 18 17.95 -14.54 23.02
C ASP A 18 17.19 -15.34 21.95
N ASP A 19 17.06 -14.79 20.75
CA ASP A 19 16.53 -15.54 19.61
C ASP A 19 17.37 -15.29 18.36
N GLU A 20 18.63 -15.69 18.46
CA GLU A 20 19.43 -16.12 17.30
C GLU A 20 19.16 -17.63 17.04
N SER A 21 17.92 -18.11 17.26
CA SER A 21 17.54 -19.44 16.81
C SER A 21 17.04 -19.32 15.39
N ASP A 22 17.85 -19.81 14.45
CA ASP A 22 17.42 -20.00 13.06
C ASP A 22 16.14 -20.83 13.09
N VAL A 23 15.03 -20.26 12.63
CA VAL A 23 13.72 -20.91 12.63
C VAL A 23 13.80 -22.11 11.68
N ASP A 24 13.89 -23.33 12.22
CA ASP A 24 13.91 -24.55 11.42
C ASP A 24 12.50 -24.84 10.85
N LEU A 25 12.26 -24.34 9.64
CA LEU A 25 11.01 -24.53 8.89
C LEU A 25 10.70 -26.00 8.53
N GLN A 26 11.56 -26.97 8.89
CA GLN A 26 11.31 -28.40 8.67
C GLN A 26 10.48 -29.07 9.78
N ALA A 27 10.29 -28.42 10.94
CA ALA A 27 9.64 -29.05 12.10
C ALA A 27 8.20 -28.58 12.38
N GLU A 28 7.73 -27.52 11.74
CA GLU A 28 6.39 -26.97 11.99
C GLU A 28 5.58 -26.86 10.69
N GLU A 29 4.43 -27.53 10.66
CA GLU A 29 3.50 -27.43 9.54
C GLU A 29 2.76 -26.10 9.61
N VAL A 30 3.24 -25.12 8.85
CA VAL A 30 2.61 -23.80 8.76
C VAL A 30 1.55 -23.79 7.67
N TYR A 31 0.40 -23.18 7.96
CA TYR A 31 -0.73 -23.07 7.03
C TYR A 31 -1.08 -21.60 6.77
N ASP A 32 -1.53 -21.29 5.57
CA ASP A 32 -2.06 -19.96 5.24
C ASP A 32 -3.45 -19.73 5.88
N ARG A 33 -3.97 -18.50 5.76
CA ARG A 33 -5.32 -18.14 6.28
C ARG A 33 -6.47 -18.89 5.61
N ARG A 34 -6.21 -19.61 4.52
CA ARG A 34 -7.18 -20.41 3.76
C ARG A 34 -6.99 -21.92 4.02
N GLY A 35 -6.07 -22.30 4.92
CA GLY A 35 -5.77 -23.69 5.26
C GLY A 35 -4.84 -24.41 4.28
N ASN A 36 -4.18 -23.70 3.36
CA ASN A 36 -3.19 -24.31 2.47
C ASN A 36 -1.87 -24.47 3.22
N ARG A 37 -1.27 -25.66 3.11
CA ARG A 37 0.05 -25.94 3.68
C ARG A 37 1.11 -25.08 2.97
N ILE A 38 1.93 -24.39 3.76
CA ILE A 38 3.08 -23.63 3.30
C ILE A 38 4.28 -24.57 3.32
N ASP A 39 4.52 -25.23 2.19
CA ASP A 39 5.72 -26.02 1.95
C ASP A 39 6.66 -25.31 0.96
N GLN A 40 7.82 -25.90 0.68
CA GLN A 40 8.80 -25.32 -0.24
C GLN A 40 8.21 -25.09 -1.64
N ALA A 41 7.35 -25.99 -2.12
CA ALA A 41 6.72 -25.87 -3.43
C ALA A 41 5.70 -24.72 -3.47
N TYR A 42 4.95 -24.50 -2.39
CA TYR A 42 4.06 -23.35 -2.21
C TYR A 42 4.85 -22.04 -2.24
N VAL A 43 5.98 -21.99 -1.52
CA VAL A 43 6.87 -20.82 -1.52
C VAL A 43 7.44 -20.55 -2.91
N ASP A 44 7.94 -21.58 -3.58
CA ASP A 44 8.52 -21.45 -4.93
C ASP A 44 7.48 -20.99 -5.95
N ALA A 45 6.26 -21.52 -5.89
CA ALA A 45 5.15 -21.09 -6.75
C ALA A 45 4.72 -19.64 -6.45
N ALA A 46 4.69 -19.23 -5.18
CA ALA A 46 4.39 -17.86 -4.78
C ALA A 46 5.49 -16.89 -5.25
N VAL A 47 6.76 -17.27 -5.12
CA VAL A 47 7.91 -16.49 -5.62
C VAL A 47 7.90 -16.42 -7.13
N GLU A 48 7.59 -17.50 -7.85
CA GLU A 48 7.46 -17.49 -9.31
C GLU A 48 6.28 -16.61 -9.75
N HIS A 49 5.14 -16.70 -9.07
CA HIS A 49 3.98 -15.85 -9.33
C HIS A 49 4.32 -14.37 -9.11
N VAL A 50 4.99 -14.05 -8.00
CA VAL A 50 5.47 -12.69 -7.74
C VAL A 50 6.47 -12.28 -8.81
N ARG A 51 7.47 -13.10 -9.17
CA ARG A 51 8.46 -12.83 -10.24
C ARG A 51 7.81 -12.55 -11.59
N ARG A 52 6.80 -13.32 -11.98
CA ARG A 52 5.98 -13.06 -13.18
C ARG A 52 5.16 -11.76 -13.06
N THR A 53 4.89 -11.33 -11.83
CA THR A 53 4.15 -10.11 -11.48
C THR A 53 5.10 -8.94 -11.12
N VAL A 54 6.44 -9.14 -11.09
CA VAL A 54 7.40 -8.07 -10.80
C VAL A 54 7.57 -7.21 -12.04
N GLY A 55 6.76 -6.16 -12.01
CA GLY A 55 6.71 -5.07 -12.95
C GLY A 55 5.29 -4.54 -12.84
N ARG A 56 5.09 -3.46 -12.06
CA ARG A 56 3.78 -2.80 -11.93
C ARG A 56 3.16 -2.69 -13.33
N PRO A 57 2.05 -3.39 -13.63
CA PRO A 57 1.40 -3.26 -14.93
C PRO A 57 1.05 -1.79 -15.08
N SER A 58 1.63 -1.16 -16.09
CA SER A 58 1.28 0.21 -16.40
C SER A 58 -0.11 0.18 -17.02
N LEU A 59 -0.97 1.14 -16.64
CA LEU A 59 -2.27 1.38 -17.28
C LEU A 59 -2.13 1.82 -18.76
N THR A 60 -0.90 1.85 -19.28
CA THR A 60 -0.47 2.19 -20.65
C THR A 60 0.66 1.22 -21.06
N ALA A 61 0.35 -0.05 -21.32
CA ALA A 61 1.33 -1.09 -21.70
C ALA A 61 2.47 -1.35 -20.67
N PRO A 62 3.07 -2.57 -20.64
CA PRO A 62 4.21 -2.86 -19.77
C PRO A 62 5.36 -1.86 -19.98
N GLY A 63 5.82 -1.21 -18.91
CA GLY A 63 7.02 -0.35 -18.94
C GLY A 63 6.82 1.17 -19.09
N THR A 64 5.59 1.68 -19.26
CA THR A 64 5.38 3.14 -19.40
C THR A 64 4.82 3.76 -18.12
N ARG A 65 5.59 4.60 -17.42
CA ARG A 65 5.03 5.40 -16.32
C ARG A 65 3.87 6.24 -16.85
N SER A 66 2.71 6.18 -16.19
CA SER A 66 1.58 7.05 -16.53
C SER A 66 2.03 8.51 -16.48
N PRO A 67 1.61 9.35 -17.45
CA PRO A 67 1.96 10.76 -17.45
C PRO A 67 1.51 11.40 -16.14
N GLN A 68 2.42 12.18 -15.53
CA GLN A 68 2.18 12.86 -14.27
C GLN A 68 2.00 14.36 -14.52
N VAL A 69 1.01 14.96 -13.89
CA VAL A 69 0.80 16.41 -13.85
C VAL A 69 0.89 16.86 -12.40
N THR A 70 1.70 17.88 -12.13
CA THR A 70 1.86 18.47 -10.80
C THR A 70 1.25 19.87 -10.81
N PHE A 71 0.30 20.12 -9.91
CA PHE A 71 -0.29 21.44 -9.71
C PHE A 71 0.31 22.14 -8.50
N ARG A 72 0.52 23.45 -8.61
CA ARG A 72 0.79 24.31 -7.45
C ARG A 72 -0.54 24.94 -7.05
N LEU A 73 -0.89 24.80 -5.79
CA LEU A 73 -2.13 25.29 -5.20
C LEU A 73 -1.80 26.13 -3.98
N SER A 74 -2.65 27.09 -3.67
CA SER A 74 -2.60 27.77 -2.37
C SER A 74 -2.95 26.80 -1.24
N PRO A 75 -2.57 27.10 0.01
CA PRO A 75 -2.98 26.29 1.16
C PRO A 75 -4.49 26.17 1.30
N GLU A 76 -5.22 27.24 1.00
CA GLU A 76 -6.69 27.31 1.07
C GLU A 76 -7.34 26.39 0.03
N GLU A 77 -6.88 26.43 -1.22
CA GLU A 77 -7.37 25.56 -2.29
C GLU A 77 -7.11 24.08 -1.99
N LYS A 78 -5.94 23.77 -1.43
CA LYS A 78 -5.59 22.40 -1.02
C LYS A 78 -6.49 21.92 0.13
N ALA A 79 -6.82 22.78 1.09
CA ALA A 79 -7.72 22.45 2.19
C ALA A 79 -9.14 22.18 1.66
N ALA A 80 -9.67 23.07 0.82
CA ALA A 80 -10.99 22.90 0.21
C ALA A 80 -11.08 21.62 -0.64
N ALA A 81 -10.03 21.30 -1.41
CA ALA A 81 -9.97 20.06 -2.20
C ALA A 81 -9.97 18.80 -1.32
N ARG A 82 -9.33 18.85 -0.14
CA ARG A 82 -9.34 17.73 0.82
C ARG A 82 -10.73 17.51 1.41
N GLU A 83 -11.36 18.57 1.90
CA GLU A 83 -12.70 18.48 2.50
C GLU A 83 -13.75 17.96 1.48
N LEU A 84 -13.67 18.44 0.24
CA LEU A 84 -14.54 17.95 -0.84
C LEU A 84 -14.28 16.47 -1.14
N ALA A 85 -13.02 16.05 -1.19
CA ALA A 85 -12.67 14.66 -1.44
C ALA A 85 -13.15 13.74 -0.30
N GLU A 86 -12.99 14.15 0.96
CA GLU A 86 -13.45 13.40 2.14
C GLU A 86 -14.97 13.24 2.14
N ARG A 87 -15.72 14.30 1.86
CA ARG A 87 -17.18 14.27 1.75
C ARG A 87 -17.68 13.33 0.64
N GLU A 88 -16.93 13.19 -0.44
CA GLU A 88 -17.24 12.28 -1.53
C GLU A 88 -16.65 10.85 -1.34
N GLY A 89 -15.92 10.61 -0.25
CA GLY A 89 -15.23 9.33 -0.01
C GLY A 89 -14.10 9.03 -1.00
N LYS A 90 -13.50 10.08 -1.58
CA LYS A 90 -12.45 10.01 -2.61
C LYS A 90 -11.12 10.52 -2.08
N THR A 91 -10.05 10.17 -2.79
CA THR A 91 -8.76 10.83 -2.62
C THR A 91 -8.71 12.14 -3.42
N VAL A 92 -7.89 13.10 -2.96
CA VAL A 92 -7.66 14.36 -3.70
C VAL A 92 -7.17 14.10 -5.14
N SER A 93 -6.37 13.06 -5.36
CA SER A 93 -5.89 12.67 -6.69
C SER A 93 -7.00 12.13 -7.60
N GLN A 94 -8.00 11.43 -7.06
CA GLN A 94 -9.18 11.00 -7.82
C GLN A 94 -10.06 12.19 -8.18
N LEU A 95 -10.34 13.06 -7.21
CA LEU A 95 -11.09 14.30 -7.43
C LEU A 95 -10.43 15.18 -8.52
N ALA A 96 -9.11 15.36 -8.45
CA ALA A 96 -8.35 16.12 -9.44
C ALA A 96 -8.42 15.48 -10.85
N ARG A 97 -8.32 14.14 -10.93
CA ARG A 97 -8.44 13.43 -12.21
C ARG A 97 -9.82 13.60 -12.83
N GLU A 98 -10.88 13.47 -12.04
CA GLU A 98 -12.26 13.63 -12.50
C GLU A 98 -12.53 15.06 -12.95
N ALA A 99 -12.10 16.05 -12.17
CA ALA A 99 -12.22 17.46 -12.52
C ALA A 99 -11.48 17.78 -13.84
N PHE A 100 -10.25 17.29 -13.99
CA PHE A 100 -9.45 17.47 -15.20
C PHE A 100 -10.10 16.80 -16.42
N ALA A 101 -10.58 15.56 -16.27
CA ALA A 101 -11.27 14.85 -17.35
C ALA A 101 -12.58 15.53 -17.76
N ARG A 102 -13.35 16.04 -16.79
CA ARG A 102 -14.56 16.84 -17.06
C ARG A 102 -14.21 18.11 -17.82
N TYR A 103 -13.23 18.87 -17.35
CA TYR A 103 -12.77 20.09 -18.00
C TYR A 103 -12.37 19.86 -19.46
N LEU A 104 -11.60 18.80 -19.73
CA LEU A 104 -11.22 18.44 -21.10
C LEU A 104 -12.41 18.06 -21.98
N ARG A 105 -13.39 17.28 -21.46
CA ARG A 105 -14.61 16.96 -22.22
C ARG A 105 -15.42 18.20 -22.57
N ASP A 106 -15.51 19.16 -21.65
CA ASP A 106 -16.30 20.37 -21.83
C ASP A 106 -15.66 21.35 -22.82
N HIS A 107 -14.33 21.28 -23.04
CA HIS A 107 -13.56 22.22 -23.86
C HIS A 107 -12.92 21.60 -25.11
N ALA A 108 -13.11 20.30 -25.36
CA ALA A 108 -12.58 19.62 -26.54
C ALA A 108 -13.48 19.76 -27.79
N ALA A 109 -14.22 20.88 -27.90
CA ALA A 109 -15.07 21.22 -29.04
C ALA A 109 -14.29 21.97 -30.13
#